data_AF-A0A9W6KXY3-F1
#
_entry.id   AF-A0A9W6KXY3-F1
#
_cell.length_a   1.000
_cell.length_b   1.000
_cell.length_c   1.000
_cell.angle_alpha   90.00
_cell.angle_beta   90.00
_cell.angle_gamma   90.00
#
_symmetry.space_group_name_H-M   'P 1'
#
loop_
_entity.id
_entity.type
_entity.pdbx_description
1 polymer ?
#
loop_
_entity_poly.entity_id
_entity_poly.type
_entity_poly.pdbx_seq_one_letter_code
_entity_poly.pdbx_strand_id
1 'polypeptide(L)'
;MESLGTFLGCTNLIGILGSGLVYLNRARFGDTGLNWREFLLPNLPWMLMTLGKMLVWRAVLIVWLARGMPQSPWRAVTRDDTGREVRAVVRVGAAATG
;
A
#
# COMPACT_ATOMS: atom_id res chain seq x y z
N MET A 1 5.26 29.05 -19.92
CA MET A 1 4.54 28.56 -18.72
C MET A 1 3.99 27.14 -18.90
N GLU A 2 3.65 26.70 -20.13
CA GLU A 2 3.11 25.35 -20.39
C GLU A 2 4.04 24.19 -20.03
N SER A 3 5.36 24.34 -20.25
CA SER A 3 6.35 23.28 -19.95
C SER A 3 6.48 22.96 -18.45
N LEU A 4 6.40 23.97 -17.58
CA LEU A 4 6.54 23.79 -16.13
C LEU A 4 5.33 23.06 -15.53
N GLY A 5 4.12 23.40 -15.99
CA GLY A 5 2.88 22.74 -15.55
C GLY A 5 2.87 21.26 -15.90
N THR A 6 3.23 20.92 -17.15
CA THR A 6 3.35 19.54 -17.61
C THR A 6 4.40 18.76 -16.81
N PHE A 7 5.58 19.34 -16.60
CA PHE A 7 6.64 18.69 -15.82
C PHE A 7 6.20 18.37 -14.38
N LEU A 8 5.59 19.34 -13.70
CA LEU A 8 5.07 19.15 -12.34
C LEU A 8 3.93 18.13 -12.29
N GLY A 9 3.05 18.14 -13.29
CA GLY A 9 1.99 17.16 -13.46
C GLY A 9 2.53 15.73 -13.62
N CYS A 10 3.45 15.52 -14.57
CA CYS A 10 4.10 14.24 -14.80
C CYS A 10 4.84 13.73 -13.56
N THR A 11 5.61 14.62 -12.90
CA THR A 11 6.33 14.28 -11.66
C THR A 11 5.35 13.84 -10.57
N ASN A 12 4.21 14.53 -10.44
CA ASN A 12 3.20 14.17 -9.45
C ASN A 12 2.56 12.81 -9.77
N LEU A 13 2.22 12.55 -11.04
CA LEU A 13 1.65 11.27 -11.47
C LEU A 13 2.62 10.11 -11.23
N ILE A 14 3.91 10.29 -11.57
CA ILE A 14 4.95 9.30 -11.29
C ILE A 14 5.06 9.03 -9.79
N GLY A 15 5.02 10.07 -8.95
CA GLY A 15 5.05 9.93 -7.50
C GLY A 15 3.84 9.17 -6.94
N ILE A 16 2.64 9.48 -7.44
CA ILE A 16 1.40 8.78 -7.07
C ILE A 16 1.51 7.29 -7.43
N LEU A 17 1.84 6.96 -8.68
CA LEU A 17 1.95 5.57 -9.15
C LEU A 17 3.06 4.80 -8.43
N GLY A 18 4.24 5.42 -8.30
CA GLY A 18 5.38 4.84 -7.60
C GLY A 18 5.09 4.56 -6.12
N SER A 19 4.40 5.48 -5.44
CA SER A 19 4.01 5.28 -4.04
C SER A 19 3.04 4.10 -3.88
N GLY A 20 2.12 3.89 -4.83
CA GLY A 20 1.23 2.74 -4.86
C GLY A 20 2.00 1.42 -4.91
N LEU A 21 2.97 1.30 -5.82
CA LEU A 21 3.84 0.13 -5.92
C LEU A 21 4.63 -0.13 -4.64
N VAL A 22 5.15 0.93 -4.00
CA VAL A 22 5.84 0.84 -2.72
C VAL A 22 4.93 0.25 -1.63
N TYR A 23 3.67 0.68 -1.55
CA TYR A 23 2.73 0.14 -0.56
C TYR A 23 2.34 -1.31 -0.83
N LEU A 24 2.13 -1.68 -2.09
CA LEU A 24 1.86 -3.07 -2.48
C LEU A 24 3.04 -3.98 -2.12
N ASN A 25 4.27 -3.57 -2.46
CA ASN A 25 5.48 -4.33 -2.14
C ASN A 25 5.66 -4.48 -0.62
N ARG A 26 5.47 -3.38 0.12
CA ARG A 26 5.58 -3.36 1.58
C ARG A 26 4.52 -4.20 2.29
N ALA A 27 3.35 -4.40 1.67
CA ALA A 27 2.34 -5.32 2.14
C ALA A 27 2.57 -6.77 1.70
N ARG A 28 3.67 -7.06 0.97
CA ARG A 28 4.00 -8.38 0.40
C ARG A 28 2.95 -8.93 -0.55
N PHE A 29 2.34 -8.05 -1.34
CA PHE A 29 1.29 -8.44 -2.27
C PHE A 29 1.79 -9.42 -3.35
N GLY A 30 3.05 -9.27 -3.78
CA GLY A 30 3.68 -10.14 -4.77
C GLY A 30 3.81 -11.60 -4.33
N ASP A 31 3.85 -11.86 -3.01
CA ASP A 31 4.00 -13.21 -2.46
C ASP A 31 2.68 -14.00 -2.50
N THR A 32 1.56 -13.33 -2.74
CA THR A 32 0.23 -13.96 -2.68
C THR A 32 -0.14 -14.75 -3.94
N GLY A 33 0.47 -14.44 -5.09
CA GLY A 33 0.09 -15.02 -6.38
C GLY A 33 -1.36 -14.75 -6.82
N LEU A 34 -2.09 -13.88 -6.11
CA LEU A 34 -3.51 -13.60 -6.35
C LEU A 34 -3.71 -12.46 -7.34
N ASN A 35 -4.81 -12.54 -8.09
CA ASN A 35 -5.25 -11.43 -8.93
C ASN A 35 -5.60 -10.20 -8.09
N TRP A 36 -5.20 -9.02 -8.57
CA TRP A 36 -5.41 -7.76 -7.85
C TRP A 36 -6.88 -7.50 -7.50
N ARG A 37 -7.84 -7.90 -8.36
CA ARG A 37 -9.29 -7.75 -8.11
C ARG A 37 -9.76 -8.61 -6.96
N GLU A 38 -9.34 -9.86 -6.96
CA GLU A 38 -9.73 -10.86 -5.96
C GLU A 38 -9.25 -10.51 -4.55
N PHE A 39 -8.23 -9.66 -4.47
CA PHE A 39 -7.65 -9.24 -3.20
C PHE A 39 -8.01 -7.81 -2.81
N LEU A 40 -8.20 -6.87 -3.74
CA LEU A 40 -8.58 -5.49 -3.41
C LEU A 40 -10.05 -5.36 -2.98
N LEU A 41 -10.97 -6.13 -3.58
CA LEU A 41 -12.39 -6.10 -3.23
C LEU A 41 -12.67 -6.45 -1.75
N PRO A 42 -12.09 -7.52 -1.17
CA PRO A 42 -12.28 -7.80 0.25
C PRO A 42 -11.52 -6.81 1.17
N ASN A 43 -10.54 -6.08 0.65
CA ASN A 43 -9.66 -5.19 1.42
C ASN A 43 -9.89 -3.70 1.09
N LEU A 44 -11.14 -3.31 0.84
CA LEU A 44 -11.53 -1.93 0.53
C LEU A 44 -11.03 -0.88 1.55
N PRO A 45 -11.12 -1.08 2.88
CA PRO A 45 -10.63 -0.09 3.83
C PRO A 45 -9.12 0.16 3.70
N TRP A 46 -8.34 -0.91 3.50
CA TRP A 46 -6.90 -0.81 3.30
C TRP A 46 -6.57 -0.14 1.97
N MET A 47 -7.33 -0.45 0.91
CA MET A 47 -7.18 0.18 -0.40
C MET A 47 -7.43 1.69 -0.32
N LEU A 48 -8.52 2.13 0.32
CA LEU A 48 -8.84 3.55 0.47
C LEU A 48 -7.77 4.30 1.28
N MET A 49 -7.28 3.70 2.37
CA MET A 49 -6.18 4.28 3.14
C MET A 49 -4.90 4.40 2.28
N THR A 50 -4.61 3.40 1.46
CA THR A 50 -3.45 3.42 0.55
C THR A 50 -3.59 4.49 -0.52
N LEU A 51 -4.77 4.63 -1.15
CA LEU A 51 -5.08 5.70 -2.10
C LEU A 51 -4.91 7.08 -1.46
N GLY A 52 -5.41 7.27 -0.24
CA GLY A 52 -5.22 8.51 0.51
C GLY A 52 -3.74 8.86 0.69
N LYS A 53 -2.91 7.87 1.05
CA LYS A 53 -1.45 8.06 1.17
C LYS A 53 -0.76 8.35 -0.15
N MET A 54 -1.23 7.78 -1.25
CA MET A 54 -0.69 8.05 -2.59
C MET A 54 -0.91 9.51 -2.99
N LEU A 55 -2.04 10.11 -2.63
CA LEU A 55 -2.31 11.53 -2.92
C LEU A 55 -1.40 12.48 -2.13
N VAL A 56 -1.01 12.08 -0.91
CA VAL A 56 -0.11 12.86 -0.03
C VAL A 56 1.32 12.31 0.00
N TRP A 57 1.76 11.63 -1.07
CA TRP A 57 3.03 10.89 -1.13
C TRP A 57 4.25 11.74 -0.73
N ARG A 58 4.27 13.03 -1.10
CA ARG A 58 5.37 13.96 -0.75
C ARG A 58 5.50 14.13 0.77
N ALA A 59 4.39 14.30 1.47
CA ALA A 59 4.39 14.43 2.94
C ALA A 59 4.85 13.13 3.61
N VAL A 60 4.40 11.98 3.11
CA VAL A 60 4.87 10.67 3.58
C VAL A 60 6.38 10.53 3.40
N LEU A 61 6.90 10.91 2.23
CA LEU A 61 8.32 10.82 1.92
C LEU A 61 9.15 11.69 2.87
N ILE A 62 8.71 12.92 3.17
CA ILE A 62 9.35 13.78 4.18
C ILE A 62 9.38 13.09 5.55
N VAL A 63 8.26 12.51 5.98
CA VAL A 63 8.20 11.77 7.26
C VAL A 63 9.14 10.56 7.24
N TRP A 64 9.25 9.84 6.13
CA TRP A 64 10.14 8.69 5.99
C TRP A 64 11.61 9.08 6.00
N LEU A 65 11.97 10.20 5.38
CA LEU A 65 13.32 10.76 5.45
C LEU A 65 13.68 11.13 6.90
N ALA A 66 12.75 11.71 7.65
CA ALA A 66 12.98 12.08 9.05
C ALA A 66 13.04 10.87 10.01
N ARG A 67 12.27 9.80 9.74
CA ARG A 67 12.08 8.65 10.66
C ARG A 67 12.74 7.35 10.23
N GLY A 68 13.42 7.31 9.08
CA GLY A 68 14.12 6.12 8.58
C GLY A 68 13.20 5.00 8.09
N MET A 69 12.19 5.32 7.28
CA MET A 69 11.28 4.36 6.60
C MET A 69 10.80 3.20 7.52
N PRO A 70 9.81 3.42 8.41
CA PRO A 70 9.37 2.40 9.37
C PRO A 70 8.89 1.12 8.67
N GLN A 71 8.85 -0.03 9.35
CA GLN A 71 8.31 -1.27 8.78
C GLN A 71 6.81 -1.12 8.44
N SER A 72 6.33 -1.86 7.43
CA SER A 72 4.89 -1.90 7.13
C SER A 72 4.13 -2.57 8.27
N PRO A 73 3.13 -1.90 8.86
CA PRO A 73 2.28 -2.54 9.86
C PRO A 73 1.22 -3.43 9.21
N TRP A 74 1.22 -3.60 7.89
CA TRP A 74 0.23 -4.37 7.13
C TRP A 74 0.92 -5.47 6.32
N ARG A 75 0.29 -6.65 6.28
CA ARG A 75 0.74 -7.80 5.52
C ARG A 75 -0.45 -8.47 4.83
N ALA A 76 -0.29 -8.74 3.54
CA ALA A 76 -1.19 -9.58 2.78
C ALA A 76 -0.99 -11.04 3.21
N VAL A 77 -2.08 -11.70 3.57
CA VAL A 77 -2.10 -13.10 3.98
C VAL A 77 -3.08 -13.86 3.09
N THR A 78 -2.63 -15.04 2.63
CA THR A 78 -3.43 -16.00 1.86
C THR A 78 -3.97 -17.14 2.73
N ARG A 79 -3.45 -17.25 3.96
CA ARG A 79 -3.79 -18.29 4.91
C ARG A 79 -3.84 -17.70 6.31
N ASP A 80 -4.87 -18.06 7.05
CA ASP A 80 -5.10 -17.67 8.44
C ASP A 80 -4.33 -18.60 9.40
N ASP A 81 -4.21 -18.23 10.67
CA ASP A 81 -3.54 -19.00 11.73
C ASP A 81 -4.21 -20.38 11.94
N THR A 82 -5.48 -20.50 11.54
CA THR A 82 -6.27 -21.75 11.54
C THR A 82 -6.02 -22.64 10.31
N GLY A 83 -5.18 -22.20 9.37
CA GLY A 83 -4.89 -22.91 8.12
C GLY A 83 -5.93 -22.70 7.01
N ARG A 84 -7.00 -21.93 7.27
CA ARG A 84 -8.03 -21.57 6.30
C ARG A 84 -7.47 -20.60 5.25
N GLU A 85 -7.84 -20.79 3.99
CA GLU A 85 -7.54 -19.81 2.94
C GLU A 85 -8.34 -18.52 3.20
N VAL A 86 -7.62 -17.41 3.35
CA VAL A 86 -8.19 -16.08 3.54
C VAL A 86 -7.50 -15.12 2.59
N ARG A 87 -8.21 -14.08 2.13
CA ARG A 87 -7.66 -13.08 1.20
C ARG A 87 -7.70 -11.72 1.88
N ALA A 88 -6.87 -11.55 2.90
CA ALA A 88 -6.97 -10.42 3.83
C ALA A 88 -5.64 -9.67 3.96
N VAL A 89 -5.74 -8.37 4.23
CA VAL A 89 -4.62 -7.55 4.70
C VAL A 89 -4.77 -7.37 6.20
N VAL A 90 -3.89 -8.02 6.96
CA VAL A 90 -3.92 -7.97 8.42
C VAL A 90 -2.81 -7.06 8.95
N ARG A 91 -3.00 -6.54 10.16
CA ARG A 91 -1.93 -5.81 10.83
C ARG A 91 -0.90 -6.79 11.39
N VAL A 92 0.38 -6.51 11.16
CA VAL A 92 1.49 -7.29 11.74
C VAL A 92 1.43 -7.13 13.26
N GLY A 93 1.16 -8.22 13.99
CA GLY A 93 1.03 -8.24 15.44
C GLY A 93 -0.39 -8.05 15.98
N ALA A 94 -1.39 -7.83 15.12
CA ALA A 94 -2.77 -8.09 15.51
C ALA A 94 -2.95 -9.62 15.48
N ALA A 95 -2.92 -10.26 16.65
CA ALA A 95 -3.49 -11.59 16.79
C ALA A 95 -4.90 -11.55 16.17
N ALA A 96 -5.25 -12.55 15.38
CA ALA A 96 -6.63 -12.77 14.95
C ALA A 96 -7.46 -13.10 16.19
N THR A 97 -7.81 -12.07 16.97
CA THR A 97 -8.75 -12.20 18.07
C THR A 97 -10.15 -12.08 17.49
N GLY A 98 -10.85 -13.22 17.43
CA GLY A 98 -12.30 -13.32 17.33
C GLY A 98 -12.80 -13.92 16.04
#